data_AF-A0A2W2CDA6-F1
#
_entry.id   AF-A0A2W2CDA6-F1
#
_cell.length_a   1.000
_cell.length_b   1.000
_cell.length_c   1.000
_cell.angle_alpha   90.00
_cell.angle_beta   90.00
_cell.angle_gamma   90.00
#
_symmetry.space_group_name_H-M   'P 1'
#
loop_
_entity.id
_entity.type
_entity.pdbx_description
1 polymer ?
#
loop_
_entity_poly.entity_id
_entity_poly.type
_entity_poly.pdbx_seq_one_letter_code
_entity_poly.pdbx_strand_id
1 'polypeptide(L)'
;MTESPHWVIHLPTTLTSLDEATALAVALRDSLGHVTAIDFGETTLGEEDKQFLRTRVWCDARGDGAGRCRRRDDHDGPCATTGE
;
A
#
# COMPACT_ATOMS: atom_id res chain seq x y z
N MET A 1 -17.96 20.25 -2.49
CA MET A 1 -16.49 20.15 -2.47
C MET A 1 -16.13 19.26 -3.63
N THR A 2 -15.60 19.82 -4.72
CA THR A 2 -15.18 19.00 -5.85
C THR A 2 -13.78 18.50 -5.50
N GLU A 3 -13.66 17.21 -5.15
CA GLU A 3 -12.36 16.58 -4.93
C GLU A 3 -11.47 16.81 -6.15
N SER A 4 -10.20 17.16 -5.91
CA SER A 4 -9.23 17.31 -6.99
C SER A 4 -8.98 15.93 -7.62
N PRO A 5 -8.83 15.83 -8.95
CA PRO A 5 -8.60 14.55 -9.59
C PRO A 5 -7.28 13.93 -9.10
N HIS A 6 -7.36 12.69 -8.60
CA HIS A 6 -6.20 11.87 -8.22
C HIS A 6 -5.85 10.94 -9.38
N TRP A 7 -4.54 10.79 -9.66
CA TRP A 7 -4.02 10.00 -10.77
C TRP A 7 -3.21 8.81 -10.23
N VAL A 8 -3.35 7.65 -10.86
CA VAL A 8 -2.72 6.38 -10.44
C VAL A 8 -1.81 5.86 -11.54
N ILE A 9 -0.61 5.41 -11.16
CA ILE A 9 0.34 4.74 -12.05
C ILE A 9 0.26 3.24 -11.79
N HIS A 10 -0.09 2.48 -12.83
CA HIS A 10 -0.06 1.02 -12.79
C HIS A 10 1.26 0.52 -13.40
N LEU A 11 2.03 -0.21 -12.60
CA LEU A 11 3.28 -0.84 -13.01
C LEU A 11 3.10 -2.36 -12.98
N PRO A 12 2.85 -3.02 -14.13
CA PRO A 12 2.78 -4.47 -14.17
C PRO A 12 4.17 -5.09 -13.89
N THR A 13 4.17 -6.27 -13.30
CA THR A 13 5.37 -7.02 -12.97
C THR A 13 5.25 -8.45 -13.51
N THR A 14 6.37 -9.05 -13.88
CA THR A 14 6.40 -10.46 -14.33
C THR A 14 6.44 -11.45 -13.16
N LEU A 15 6.42 -10.95 -11.92
CA LEU A 15 6.45 -11.77 -10.72
C LEU A 15 5.11 -12.50 -10.55
N THR A 16 5.18 -13.82 -10.39
CA THR A 16 4.00 -14.68 -10.22
C THR A 16 3.73 -15.03 -8.75
N SER A 17 4.61 -14.60 -7.83
CA SER A 17 4.47 -14.77 -6.39
C SER A 17 4.08 -13.46 -5.70
N LEU A 18 3.08 -13.54 -4.82
CA LEU A 18 2.64 -12.39 -4.01
C LEU A 18 3.76 -11.90 -3.07
N ASP A 19 4.53 -12.82 -2.49
CA ASP A 19 5.65 -12.46 -1.62
C ASP A 19 6.74 -11.71 -2.38
N GLU A 20 7.08 -12.15 -3.60
CA GLU A 20 8.06 -11.46 -4.44
C GLU A 20 7.54 -10.09 -4.90
N ALA A 21 6.26 -10.01 -5.28
CA ALA A 21 5.63 -8.74 -5.65
C ALA A 21 5.59 -7.76 -4.47
N THR A 22 5.36 -8.27 -3.25
CA THR A 22 5.39 -7.47 -2.01
C THR A 22 6.81 -6.98 -1.71
N ALA A 23 7.81 -7.85 -1.84
CA ALA A 23 9.21 -7.47 -1.66
C ALA A 23 9.63 -6.38 -2.66
N LEU A 24 9.19 -6.49 -3.92
CA LEU A 24 9.41 -5.45 -4.93
C LEU A 24 8.75 -4.12 -4.54
N ALA A 25 7.51 -4.15 -4.04
CA ALA A 25 6.81 -2.93 -3.59
C ALA A 25 7.55 -2.23 -2.45
N VAL A 26 8.10 -2.98 -1.49
CA VAL A 26 8.94 -2.45 -0.41
C VAL A 26 10.23 -1.83 -0.97
N ALA A 27 10.93 -2.55 -1.86
CA ALA A 27 12.16 -2.04 -2.48
C ALA A 27 11.92 -0.74 -3.28
N LEU A 28 10.78 -0.66 -3.99
CA LEU A 28 10.37 0.55 -4.71
C LEU A 28 10.11 1.71 -3.74
N ARG A 29 9.39 1.48 -2.64
CA ARG A 29 9.15 2.49 -1.61
C ARG A 29 10.47 3.04 -1.05
N ASP A 30 11.40 2.15 -0.71
CA ASP A 30 12.67 2.57 -0.10
C ASP A 30 13.56 3.33 -1.09
N SER A 31 13.60 2.88 -2.35
CA SER A 31 14.37 3.54 -3.43
C SER A 31 13.78 4.91 -3.80
N LEU A 32 12.46 5.00 -3.90
CA LEU A 32 11.73 6.19 -4.34
C LEU A 32 11.24 7.06 -3.18
N GLY A 33 11.70 6.83 -1.95
CA GLY A 33 11.32 7.64 -0.78
C GLY A 33 11.63 9.13 -0.91
N HIS A 34 12.47 9.52 -1.87
CA HIS A 34 12.77 10.91 -2.22
C HIS A 34 11.70 11.56 -3.13
N VAL A 35 10.77 10.81 -3.72
CA VAL A 35 9.72 11.30 -4.60
C VAL A 35 8.45 11.59 -3.80
N THR A 36 8.25 12.85 -3.43
CA THR A 36 7.11 13.28 -2.59
C THR A 36 5.76 13.26 -3.32
N ALA A 37 5.75 13.02 -4.63
CA ALA A 37 4.54 12.91 -5.45
C ALA A 37 3.90 11.51 -5.38
N ILE A 38 4.55 10.52 -4.77
CA ILE A 38 4.07 9.15 -4.66
C ILE A 38 3.65 8.86 -3.22
N ASP A 39 2.35 8.60 -3.02
CA ASP A 39 1.85 8.08 -1.75
C ASP A 39 1.99 6.55 -1.73
N PHE A 40 3.11 6.06 -1.21
CA PHE A 40 3.34 4.63 -1.03
C PHE A 40 2.35 3.99 -0.03
N GLY A 41 1.66 4.77 0.80
CA GLY A 41 0.61 4.28 1.70
C GLY A 41 -0.65 3.83 0.97
N GLU A 42 -0.84 4.25 -0.29
CA GLU A 42 -1.93 3.82 -1.16
C GLU A 42 -1.50 2.73 -2.16
N THR A 43 -0.31 2.13 -1.99
CA THR A 43 0.15 1.05 -2.88
C THR A 43 -0.79 -0.14 -2.80
N THR A 44 -1.40 -0.51 -3.93
CA THR A 44 -2.24 -1.72 -4.02
C THR A 44 -1.63 -2.72 -4.99
N LEU A 45 -1.57 -3.99 -4.58
CA LEU A 45 -1.22 -5.12 -5.45
C LEU A 45 -2.51 -5.82 -5.90
N GLY A 46 -2.55 -6.22 -7.17
CA GLY A 46 -3.65 -7.00 -7.74
C GLY A 46 -3.11 -7.97 -8.79
N GLU A 47 -3.74 -9.14 -8.90
CA GLU A 47 -3.46 -10.13 -9.95
C GLU A 47 -3.93 -9.57 -11.32
N GLU A 48 -3.09 -9.69 -12.35
CA GLU A 48 -3.29 -9.07 -13.69
C GLU A 48 -4.68 -9.40 -14.31
N ASP A 49 -5.20 -10.60 -14.02
CA ASP A 49 -6.51 -11.10 -14.50
C ASP A 49 -7.65 -11.02 -13.48
N LYS A 50 -7.42 -10.48 -12.28
CA LYS A 50 -8.47 -10.25 -11.25
C LYS A 50 -8.35 -8.87 -10.64
N GLN A 51 -8.43 -7.86 -11.49
CA GLN A 51 -8.39 -6.42 -11.13
C GLN A 51 -9.47 -5.98 -10.11
N PHE A 52 -10.43 -6.84 -9.78
CA PHE A 52 -11.46 -6.64 -8.75
C PHE A 52 -11.11 -7.25 -7.37
N LEU A 53 -10.09 -8.09 -7.28
CA LEU A 53 -9.58 -8.63 -6.02
C LEU A 53 -8.38 -7.78 -5.58
N ARG A 54 -8.67 -6.65 -4.95
CA ARG A 54 -7.64 -5.86 -4.26
C ARG A 54 -7.31 -6.56 -2.95
N THR A 55 -6.18 -7.26 -2.90
CA THR A 55 -5.64 -7.74 -1.63
C THR A 55 -4.98 -6.55 -0.94
N ARG A 56 -5.60 -6.09 0.15
CA ARG A 56 -5.07 -5.02 0.98
C ARG A 56 -3.89 -5.57 1.78
N VAL A 57 -2.75 -4.89 1.73
CA VAL A 57 -1.51 -5.37 2.36
C VAL A 57 -1.31 -4.74 3.74
N TRP A 58 -1.87 -3.54 3.98
CA TRP A 58 -1.80 -2.82 5.24
C TRP A 58 -3.19 -2.50 5.78
N CYS A 59 -3.34 -2.63 7.09
CA CYS A 59 -4.54 -2.22 7.80
C CYS A 59 -4.79 -0.72 7.56
N ASP A 60 -6.02 -0.34 7.23
CA ASP A 60 -6.38 1.04 6.89
C ASP A 60 -7.14 1.79 7.97
N ALA A 61 -7.31 1.15 9.12
CA ALA A 61 -7.91 1.72 10.29
C ALA A 61 -7.20 3.03 10.66
N ARG A 62 -8.00 4.09 10.80
CA ARG A 62 -7.55 5.37 11.35
C ARG A 62 -7.58 5.25 12.86
N GLY A 63 -6.43 5.41 13.51
CA GLY A 63 -6.37 5.51 14.98
C GLY A 63 -6.83 6.88 15.47
N ASP A 64 -6.80 7.09 16.78
CA ASP A 64 -7.16 8.36 17.45
C ASP A 64 -6.20 9.55 17.17
N GLY A 65 -5.32 9.43 16.17
CA GLY A 65 -4.37 10.46 15.72
C GLY A 65 -4.36 10.63 14.20
N ALA A 66 -3.53 11.55 13.69
CA ALA A 66 -3.49 11.91 12.27
C ALA A 66 -2.93 10.83 11.30
N GLY A 67 -2.73 9.59 11.77
CA GLY A 67 -2.08 8.51 11.02
C GLY A 67 -2.96 7.27 10.87
N ARG A 68 -2.78 6.55 9.75
CA ARG A 68 -3.30 5.20 9.56
C ARG A 68 -2.42 4.18 10.27
N CYS A 69 -3.00 3.01 10.58
CA CYS A 69 -2.26 1.86 11.04
C CYS A 69 -1.14 1.51 10.06
N ARG A 70 0.05 1.19 10.57
CA ARG A 70 1.21 0.77 9.77
C ARG A 70 1.42 -0.75 9.79
N ARG A 71 0.51 -1.52 10.39
CA ARG A 71 0.57 -2.99 10.47
C ARG A 71 -0.04 -3.65 9.24
N ARG A 72 0.28 -4.94 9.03
CA ARG A 72 -0.30 -5.76 7.95
C ARG A 72 -1.82 -5.86 8.09
N ASP A 73 -2.50 -6.07 6.96
CA ASP A 73 -3.92 -6.45 6.96
C ASP A 73 -4.11 -7.73 7.80
N ASP A 74 -5.19 -7.79 8.59
CA ASP A 74 -5.48 -8.89 9.55
C ASP A 74 -4.45 -9.07 10.70
N HIS A 75 -3.89 -7.97 11.23
CA HIS A 75 -2.98 -8.07 12.37
C HIS A 75 -3.71 -8.34 13.70
N ASP A 76 -3.11 -9.17 14.56
CA ASP A 76 -3.54 -9.30 15.94
C ASP A 76 -3.17 -8.06 16.77
N GLY A 77 -4.06 -7.64 17.67
CA GLY A 77 -3.84 -6.52 18.60
C GLY A 77 -4.30 -5.14 18.09
N PRO A 78 -4.15 -4.08 18.89
CA PRO A 78 -4.67 -2.74 18.56
C PRO A 78 -3.92 -2.12 17.38
N CYS A 79 -4.54 -1.22 16.63
CA CYS A 79 -3.88 -0.50 15.55
C CYS A 79 -2.72 0.36 16.08
N ALA A 80 -1.61 0.42 15.35
CA ALA A 80 -0.45 1.23 15.70
C ALA A 80 -0.05 2.15 14.55
N THR A 81 0.12 3.43 14.83
CA THR A 81 0.55 4.46 13.86
C THR A 81 2.07 4.54 13.73
N THR A 82 2.81 3.90 14.65
CA THR A 82 4.26 3.71 14.61
C THR A 82 4.53 2.26 14.24
N GLY A 83 5.33 2.03 13.19
CA GLY A 83 5.80 0.69 12.85
C GLY A 83 6.96 0.32 13.78
N GLU A 84 6.85 -0.80 14.46
CA GLU A 84 7.98 -1.57 15.01
C GLU A 84 8.09 -2.88 14.22
#